data_AF-A0A8H2VH24-F1
#
_entry.id   AF-A0A8H2VH24-F1
#
_cell.length_a   1.000
_cell.length_b   1.000
_cell.length_c   1.000
_cell.angle_alpha   90.00
_cell.angle_beta   90.00
_cell.angle_gamma   90.00
#
_symmetry.space_group_name_H-M   'P 1'
#
loop_
_entity.id
_entity.type
_entity.pdbx_description
1 polymer ?
#
loop_
_entity_poly.entity_id
_entity_poly.type
_entity_poly.pdbx_seq_one_letter_code
_entity_poly.pdbx_strand_id
1 'polypeptide(L)'
;MSYNGIGLPSAKGSSTSGHIQRSLASNEDRDKNRGKDYLKRQAEAKKLKNQGGVNRVKKINITNSDNANAVKRYSLREIELRVSELRDSLEDKMDASSDNELTPEDIDKQCQQLRERLKKEHRTRTAYTSRDNRNAMNDTTTATAS
;
A
#
# COMPACT_ATOMS: atom_id res chain seq x y z
N MET A 1 3.96 -58.94 21.65
CA MET A 1 3.60 -58.73 20.23
C MET A 1 2.63 -57.56 20.17
N SER A 2 2.85 -56.64 19.23
CA SER A 2 1.93 -55.53 18.92
C SER A 2 0.73 -56.04 18.11
N TYR A 3 -0.45 -55.46 18.30
CA TYR A 3 -1.68 -55.85 17.58
C TYR A 3 -1.87 -54.94 16.35
N ASN A 4 -2.14 -55.49 15.16
CA ASN A 4 -2.34 -54.72 13.91
C ASN A 4 -1.24 -53.68 13.60
N GLY A 5 0.00 -53.96 13.96
CA GLY A 5 1.13 -53.03 13.77
C GLY A 5 1.08 -51.77 14.65
N ILE A 6 0.15 -51.70 15.62
CA ILE A 6 0.02 -50.61 16.58
C ILE A 6 0.32 -51.10 18.00
N GLY A 7 0.85 -50.21 18.84
CA GLY A 7 1.16 -50.49 20.24
C GLY A 7 2.60 -50.89 20.54
N LEU A 8 2.83 -51.34 21.77
CA LEU A 8 4.16 -51.72 22.26
C LEU A 8 4.50 -53.17 21.88
N PRO A 9 5.77 -53.48 21.58
CA PRO A 9 6.21 -54.86 21.33
C PRO A 9 6.06 -55.76 22.56
N SER A 10 6.27 -55.19 23.76
CA SER A 10 6.04 -55.80 25.07
C SER A 10 5.77 -54.68 26.10
N ALA A 11 4.98 -54.97 27.13
CA ALA A 11 4.77 -54.04 28.25
C ALA A 11 5.99 -53.97 29.20
N LYS A 12 6.89 -54.96 29.14
CA LYS A 12 8.11 -55.02 29.95
C LYS A 12 9.05 -53.87 29.58
N GLY A 13 9.46 -53.08 30.56
CA GLY A 13 10.32 -51.90 30.36
C GLY A 13 9.59 -50.62 29.98
N SER A 14 8.26 -50.67 29.74
CA SER A 14 7.45 -49.47 29.50
C SER A 14 6.98 -48.80 30.81
N SER A 15 7.09 -49.47 31.96
CA SER A 15 6.55 -49.01 33.25
C SER A 15 5.04 -48.66 33.21
N THR A 16 4.30 -49.20 32.24
CA THR A 16 2.84 -49.04 32.08
C THR A 16 2.18 -50.39 31.84
N SER A 17 0.85 -50.43 31.83
CA SER A 17 0.06 -51.64 31.57
C SER A 17 0.13 -52.13 30.11
N GLY A 18 0.66 -51.33 29.19
CA GLY A 18 0.62 -51.63 27.75
C GLY A 18 -0.79 -51.58 27.16
N HIS A 19 -1.77 -51.01 27.87
CA HIS A 19 -3.15 -50.88 27.39
C HIS A 19 -3.22 -49.89 26.23
N ILE A 20 -3.78 -50.33 25.10
CA ILE A 20 -3.90 -49.53 23.88
C ILE A 20 -5.39 -49.33 23.60
N GLN A 21 -5.83 -48.08 23.59
CA GLN A 21 -7.19 -47.72 23.21
C GLN A 21 -7.20 -47.18 21.78
N ARG A 22 -8.18 -47.62 20.98
CA ARG A 22 -8.44 -46.99 19.69
C ARG A 22 -8.96 -45.57 19.93
N SER A 23 -8.35 -44.60 19.26
CA SER A 23 -8.79 -43.20 19.36
C SER A 23 -10.21 -43.04 18.79
N LEU A 24 -11.12 -42.44 19.56
CA LEU A 24 -12.46 -42.06 19.08
C LEU A 24 -12.41 -40.94 18.02
N ALA A 25 -11.27 -40.27 17.84
CA ALA A 25 -11.08 -39.33 16.75
C ALA A 25 -10.87 -40.04 15.38
N SER A 26 -10.68 -41.36 15.39
CA SER A 26 -10.54 -42.25 14.22
C SER A 26 -11.83 -43.04 13.93
N ASN A 27 -12.98 -42.39 14.03
CA ASN A 27 -14.27 -42.97 13.69
C ASN A 27 -14.40 -43.18 12.17
N GLU A 28 -15.03 -44.28 11.76
CA GLU A 28 -15.28 -44.63 10.34
C GLU A 28 -16.04 -43.55 9.57
N ASP A 29 -16.81 -42.70 10.26
CA ASP A 29 -17.51 -41.58 9.62
C ASP A 29 -16.54 -40.52 9.08
N ARG A 30 -15.32 -40.42 9.63
CA ARG A 30 -14.25 -39.59 9.08
C ARG A 30 -13.68 -40.18 7.77
N ASP A 31 -13.64 -41.50 7.66
CA ASP A 31 -13.27 -42.21 6.42
C ASP A 31 -14.38 -42.17 5.37
N LYS A 32 -15.66 -42.12 5.75
CA LYS A 32 -16.78 -41.87 4.82
C LYS A 32 -16.80 -40.43 4.31
N ASN A 33 -16.30 -39.49 5.12
CA ASN A 33 -16.18 -38.08 4.78
C ASN A 33 -14.73 -37.67 4.42
N ARG A 34 -13.98 -38.55 3.75
CA ARG A 34 -12.60 -38.37 3.20
C ARG A 34 -12.19 -36.92 2.91
N GLY A 35 -11.84 -36.16 3.94
CA GLY A 35 -11.48 -34.75 3.79
C GLY A 35 -12.56 -33.84 3.19
N LYS A 36 -13.85 -34.18 3.21
CA LYS A 36 -14.92 -33.28 2.70
C LYS A 36 -14.94 -31.94 3.43
N ASP A 37 -14.69 -31.93 4.73
CA ASP A 37 -14.55 -30.69 5.51
C ASP A 37 -13.30 -29.90 5.12
N TYR A 38 -12.22 -30.60 4.77
CA TYR A 38 -11.00 -29.96 4.24
C TYR A 38 -11.27 -29.34 2.86
N LEU A 39 -11.94 -30.08 1.97
CA LEU A 39 -12.33 -29.60 0.65
C LEU A 39 -13.34 -28.44 0.73
N LYS A 40 -14.30 -28.51 1.66
CA LYS A 40 -15.26 -27.42 1.93
C LYS A 40 -14.54 -26.17 2.43
N ARG A 41 -13.63 -26.30 3.40
CA ARG A 41 -12.80 -25.18 3.86
C ARG A 41 -11.92 -24.61 2.74
N GLN A 42 -11.33 -25.45 1.91
CA GLN A 42 -10.52 -25.00 0.78
C GLN A 42 -11.36 -24.27 -0.27
N ALA A 43 -12.57 -24.77 -0.57
CA ALA A 43 -13.50 -24.14 -1.49
C ALA A 43 -14.03 -22.80 -0.95
N GLU A 44 -14.35 -22.72 0.34
CA GLU A 44 -14.74 -21.48 1.02
C GLU A 44 -13.59 -20.47 1.03
N ALA A 45 -12.36 -20.90 1.32
CA ALA A 45 -11.17 -20.05 1.24
C ALA A 45 -10.92 -19.53 -0.18
N LYS A 46 -11.13 -20.35 -1.21
CA LYS A 46 -11.07 -19.93 -2.63
C LYS A 46 -12.19 -18.96 -2.98
N LYS A 47 -13.43 -19.21 -2.54
CA LYS A 47 -14.55 -18.28 -2.71
C LYS A 47 -14.28 -16.94 -2.02
N LEU A 48 -13.72 -16.95 -0.81
CA LEU A 48 -13.32 -15.75 -0.08
C LEU A 48 -12.15 -15.01 -0.74
N LYS A 49 -11.22 -15.71 -1.40
CA LYS A 49 -10.19 -15.05 -2.23
C LYS A 49 -10.79 -14.41 -3.48
N ASN A 50 -11.71 -15.10 -4.14
CA ASN A 50 -12.35 -14.61 -5.36
C ASN A 50 -13.36 -13.47 -5.08
N GLN A 51 -14.08 -13.53 -3.96
CA GLN A 51 -14.98 -12.47 -3.48
C GLN A 51 -14.22 -11.35 -2.76
N GLY A 52 -13.11 -11.68 -2.08
CA GLY A 52 -12.18 -10.72 -1.45
C GLY A 52 -11.39 -9.90 -2.47
N GLY A 53 -11.32 -10.33 -3.73
CA GLY A 53 -10.90 -9.49 -4.86
C GLY A 53 -11.86 -8.34 -5.17
N VAL A 54 -13.08 -8.36 -4.63
CA VAL A 54 -14.08 -7.29 -4.79
C VAL A 54 -14.08 -6.32 -3.60
N ASN A 55 -13.67 -6.76 -2.40
CA ASN A 55 -13.76 -5.96 -1.16
C ASN A 55 -12.40 -5.63 -0.47
N ARG A 56 -11.31 -6.38 -0.70
CA ARG A 56 -9.95 -6.00 -0.23
C ARG A 56 -9.14 -5.27 -1.28
N VAL A 57 -9.47 -5.51 -2.55
CA VAL A 57 -9.29 -4.48 -3.55
C VAL A 57 -10.47 -3.53 -3.33
N LYS A 58 -10.39 -2.71 -2.26
CA LYS A 58 -10.58 -1.28 -2.50
C LYS A 58 -9.68 -1.03 -3.68
N LYS A 59 -10.24 -1.14 -4.87
CA LYS A 59 -9.63 -0.66 -6.07
C LYS A 59 -9.36 0.77 -5.65
N ILE A 60 -8.10 1.02 -5.37
CA ILE A 60 -7.29 1.91 -6.16
C ILE A 60 -7.78 1.79 -7.61
N ASN A 61 -9.02 2.23 -7.86
CA ASN A 61 -9.35 2.94 -9.04
C ASN A 61 -8.44 4.14 -8.82
N ILE A 62 -7.20 4.04 -9.30
CA ILE A 62 -6.51 5.21 -9.79
C ILE A 62 -7.47 5.69 -10.89
N THR A 63 -8.52 6.38 -10.45
CA THR A 63 -9.30 7.24 -11.30
C THR A 63 -8.28 8.23 -11.82
N ASN A 64 -8.50 8.78 -13.01
CA ASN A 64 -7.61 9.80 -13.57
C ASN A 64 -7.32 10.94 -12.56
N SER A 65 -8.17 11.14 -11.55
CA SER A 65 -7.93 12.04 -10.41
C SER A 65 -6.72 11.68 -9.54
N ASP A 66 -6.43 10.41 -9.25
CA ASP A 66 -5.28 10.01 -8.42
C ASP A 66 -3.95 10.22 -9.16
N ASN A 67 -3.94 9.94 -10.47
CA ASN A 67 -2.82 10.27 -11.35
C ASN A 67 -2.64 11.79 -11.49
N ALA A 68 -3.73 12.54 -11.68
CA ALA A 68 -3.68 14.01 -11.76
C ALA A 68 -3.17 14.63 -10.44
N ASN A 69 -3.63 14.10 -9.30
CA ASN A 69 -3.14 14.51 -7.98
C ASN A 69 -1.68 14.10 -7.76
N ALA A 70 -1.25 12.95 -8.26
CA ALA A 70 0.15 12.53 -8.21
C ALA A 70 1.03 13.48 -9.04
N VAL A 71 0.64 13.79 -10.28
CA VAL A 71 1.37 14.74 -11.15
C VAL A 71 1.48 16.11 -10.49
N LYS A 72 0.40 16.62 -9.89
CA LYS A 72 0.40 17.89 -9.14
C LYS A 72 1.32 17.84 -7.91
N ARG A 73 1.38 16.72 -7.20
CA ARG A 73 2.30 16.54 -6.06
C ARG A 73 3.76 16.53 -6.51
N TYR A 74 4.08 15.84 -7.60
CA TYR A 74 5.44 15.79 -8.14
C TYR A 74 5.90 17.17 -8.61
N SER A 75 5.04 17.93 -9.30
CA SER A 75 5.40 19.27 -9.78
C SER A 75 5.57 20.28 -8.64
N LEU A 76 4.76 20.21 -7.58
CA LEU A 76 4.97 21.04 -6.38
C LEU A 76 6.23 20.62 -5.62
N ARG A 77 6.53 19.33 -5.54
CA ARG A 77 7.76 18.83 -4.92
C ARG A 77 9.00 19.32 -5.66
N GLU A 78 8.97 19.38 -6.99
CA GLU A 78 10.07 19.93 -7.79
C GLU A 78 10.37 21.39 -7.43
N ILE A 79 9.34 22.20 -7.18
CA ILE A 79 9.52 23.59 -6.72
C ILE A 79 10.23 23.64 -5.37
N GLU A 80 9.79 22.82 -4.41
CA GLU A 80 10.40 22.79 -3.07
C GLU A 80 11.84 22.26 -3.10
N LEU A 81 12.14 21.29 -3.97
CA LEU A 81 13.52 20.81 -4.19
C LEU A 81 14.44 21.94 -4.68
N ARG A 82 14.02 22.69 -5.70
CA ARG A 82 14.83 23.83 -6.22
C ARG A 82 15.02 24.93 -5.18
N VAL A 83 14.05 25.15 -4.30
CA VAL A 83 14.18 26.10 -3.19
C VAL A 83 15.16 25.57 -2.14
N SER A 84 15.13 24.27 -1.85
CA SER A 84 16.12 23.64 -0.95
C SER A 84 17.53 23.73 -1.51
N GLU A 85 17.73 23.40 -2.78
CA GLU A 85 19.05 23.50 -3.45
C GLU A 85 19.60 24.93 -3.42
N LEU A 86 18.74 25.93 -3.64
CA LEU A 86 19.13 27.34 -3.52
C LEU A 86 19.53 27.67 -2.09
N ARG A 87 18.73 27.24 -1.11
CA ARG A 87 19.01 27.48 0.31
C ARG A 87 20.36 26.90 0.70
N ASP A 88 20.60 25.64 0.39
CA ASP A 88 21.88 24.96 0.66
C ASP A 88 23.04 25.75 0.02
N SER A 89 22.88 26.17 -1.25
CA SER A 89 23.90 26.96 -1.97
C SER A 89 24.17 28.34 -1.37
N LEU A 90 23.19 28.96 -0.71
CA LEU A 90 23.34 30.26 -0.07
C LEU A 90 23.91 30.13 1.34
N GLU A 91 23.52 29.09 2.07
CA GLU A 91 24.08 28.73 3.39
C GLU A 91 25.57 28.37 3.24
N ASP A 92 25.95 27.56 2.24
CA ASP A 92 27.36 27.24 1.93
C ASP A 92 28.19 28.50 1.62
N LYS A 93 27.60 29.48 0.93
CA LYS A 93 28.26 30.76 0.61
C LYS A 93 28.38 31.67 1.82
N MET A 94 27.37 31.67 2.69
CA MET A 94 27.38 32.41 3.95
C MET A 94 28.49 31.87 4.86
N ASP A 95 28.63 30.54 4.96
CA ASP A 95 29.65 29.89 5.77
C ASP A 95 31.07 30.06 5.18
N ALA A 96 31.19 30.12 3.85
CA ALA A 96 32.47 30.31 3.17
C ALA A 96 32.97 31.77 3.11
N SER A 97 32.08 32.74 3.23
CA SER A 97 32.41 34.17 3.13
C SER A 97 32.70 34.74 4.53
N SER A 98 33.96 35.05 4.82
CA SER A 98 34.37 35.64 6.11
C SER A 98 33.81 37.05 6.36
N ASP A 99 33.34 37.72 5.30
CA ASP A 99 32.63 38.99 5.35
C ASP A 99 31.12 38.68 5.28
N ASN A 100 30.42 38.85 6.40
CA ASN A 100 28.99 38.57 6.63
C ASN A 100 28.02 39.38 5.73
N GLU A 101 28.13 39.28 4.41
CA GLU A 101 27.31 40.03 3.46
C GLU A 101 25.94 39.37 3.23
N LEU A 102 25.83 38.07 3.52
CA LEU A 102 24.59 37.31 3.43
C LEU A 102 24.00 37.09 4.83
N THR A 103 22.87 37.73 5.12
CA THR A 103 22.14 37.47 6.35
C THR A 103 21.16 36.30 6.15
N PRO A 104 20.78 35.57 7.22
CA PRO A 104 19.74 34.55 7.12
C PRO A 104 18.40 35.09 6.59
N GLU A 105 18.11 36.36 6.87
CA GLU A 105 16.90 37.06 6.37
C GLU A 105 16.95 37.26 4.85
N ASP A 106 18.13 37.53 4.29
CA ASP A 106 18.33 37.64 2.84
C ASP A 106 18.19 36.29 2.13
N ILE A 107 18.65 35.20 2.76
CA ILE A 107 18.48 33.83 2.26
C ILE A 107 16.99 33.49 2.18
N ASP A 108 16.24 33.75 3.25
CA ASP A 108 14.80 33.51 3.29
C ASP A 108 14.05 34.34 2.24
N LYS A 109 14.44 35.61 2.06
CA LYS A 109 13.86 36.50 1.05
C LYS A 109 14.10 35.97 -0.38
N GLN A 110 15.32 35.51 -0.68
CA GLN A 110 15.65 34.94 -1.99
C GLN A 110 14.90 33.61 -2.23
N CYS A 111 14.81 32.75 -1.22
CA CYS A 111 14.05 31.50 -1.29
C CYS A 111 12.54 31.76 -1.51
N GLN A 112 11.98 32.74 -0.82
CA GLN A 112 10.59 33.17 -0.98
C GLN A 112 10.32 33.69 -2.39
N GLN A 113 11.21 34.54 -2.92
CA GLN A 113 11.11 35.06 -4.29
C GLN A 113 11.15 33.93 -5.34
N LEU A 114 12.07 32.97 -5.18
CA LEU A 114 12.16 31.81 -6.07
C LEU A 114 10.88 30.97 -6.01
N ARG A 115 10.39 30.70 -4.79
CA ARG A 115 9.15 29.94 -4.56
C ARG A 115 7.94 30.60 -5.23
N GLU A 116 7.80 31.92 -5.11
CA GLU A 116 6.71 32.68 -5.73
C GLU A 116 6.80 32.67 -7.26
N ARG A 117 8.00 32.88 -7.80
CA ARG A 117 8.26 32.82 -9.25
C ARG A 117 7.87 31.46 -9.83
N LEU A 118 8.36 30.38 -9.24
CA LEU A 118 8.10 29.01 -9.71
C LEU A 118 6.62 28.62 -9.55
N LYS A 119 5.96 29.04 -8.46
CA LYS A 119 4.51 28.82 -8.29
C LYS A 119 3.70 29.57 -9.35
N LYS A 120 4.10 30.79 -9.72
CA LYS A 120 3.44 31.57 -10.78
C LYS A 120 3.60 30.88 -12.14
N GLU A 121 4.81 30.46 -12.48
CA GLU A 121 5.11 29.71 -13.71
C GLU A 121 4.34 28.38 -13.78
N HIS A 122 4.30 27.63 -12.67
CA HIS A 122 3.52 26.41 -12.58
C HIS A 122 2.03 26.69 -12.83
N ARG A 123 1.47 27.73 -12.21
CA ARG A 123 0.07 28.14 -12.42
C ARG A 123 -0.19 28.47 -13.88
N THR A 124 0.64 29.27 -14.53
CA THR A 124 0.44 29.62 -15.95
C THR A 124 0.54 28.39 -16.86
N ARG A 125 1.48 27.48 -16.59
CA ARG A 125 1.62 26.22 -17.34
C ARG A 125 0.40 25.32 -17.20
N THR A 126 -0.19 25.26 -16.00
CA THR A 126 -1.37 24.40 -15.71
C THR A 126 -2.73 25.07 -15.99
N ALA A 127 -2.76 26.38 -16.23
CA ALA A 127 -4.01 27.11 -16.43
C ALA A 127 -4.73 26.76 -17.74
N TYR A 128 -4.00 26.30 -18.76
CA TYR A 128 -4.59 25.91 -20.02
C TYR A 128 -5.17 24.49 -19.96
N THR A 129 -6.49 24.40 -20.07
CA THR A 129 -7.20 23.14 -20.30
C THR A 129 -7.80 23.15 -21.69
N SER A 130 -7.51 22.14 -22.52
CA SER A 130 -8.10 22.01 -23.86
C SER A 130 -9.63 22.01 -23.80
N ARG A 131 -10.26 22.48 -24.88
CA ARG A 131 -11.73 22.60 -24.97
C ARG A 131 -12.42 21.25 -24.81
N ASP A 132 -11.85 20.20 -25.39
CA ASP A 132 -12.36 18.83 -25.30
C ASP A 132 -12.37 18.31 -23.86
N ASN A 133 -11.32 18.62 -23.08
CA ASN A 133 -11.25 18.23 -21.66
C ASN A 133 -12.24 19.01 -20.80
N ARG A 134 -12.52 20.28 -21.12
CA ARG A 134 -13.56 21.07 -20.44
C ARG A 134 -14.97 20.54 -20.69
N ASN A 135 -15.27 20.18 -21.93
CA ASN A 135 -16.59 19.63 -22.27
C ASN A 135 -16.83 18.28 -21.57
N ALA A 136 -15.82 17.40 -21.56
CA ALA A 136 -15.89 16.12 -20.84
C ALA A 136 -16.10 16.27 -19.31
N MET A 137 -15.53 17.31 -18.69
CA MET A 137 -15.78 17.63 -17.27
C MET A 137 -17.21 18.15 -17.02
N ASN A 138 -17.77 18.92 -17.95
CA ASN A 138 -19.13 19.43 -17.80
C ASN A 138 -20.19 18.31 -17.95
N ASP A 139 -19.99 17.39 -18.91
CA ASP A 139 -20.91 16.27 -19.16
C ASP A 139 -20.93 15.26 -18.00
N THR A 140 -19.79 15.08 -17.31
CA THR A 140 -19.73 14.20 -16.12
C THR A 140 -20.39 14.81 -14.89
N THR A 141 -20.41 16.14 -14.78
CA THR A 141 -20.98 16.85 -13.63
C THR A 141 -22.51 16.91 -13.68
N THR A 142 -23.09 17.00 -14.88
CA THR A 142 -24.55 16.98 -15.08
C THR A 142 -25.16 15.59 -14.87
N ALA A 143 -24.43 14.52 -15.19
CA ALA A 143 -24.90 13.14 -15.01
C ALA A 143 -25.02 12.69 -13.55
N THR A 144 -24.33 13.36 -12.60
CA THR A 144 -24.36 13.02 -11.17
C THR A 144 -25.39 13.82 -10.35
N ALA A 145 -26.06 14.80 -10.96
CA ALA A 145 -27.00 15.70 -10.29
C ALA A 145 -28.49 15.41 -10.60
N SER A 146 -28.78 14.30 -11.29
CA SER A 146 -30.14 13.76 -11.53
C SER A 146 -30.35 12.47 -10.76
#